data_AF-A0AAU1I1B4-F1
#
_entry.id   AF-A0AAU1I1B4-F1
#
_cell.length_a   1.000
_cell.length_b   1.000
_cell.length_c   1.000
_cell.angle_alpha   90.00
_cell.angle_beta   90.00
_cell.angle_gamma   90.00
#
_symmetry.space_group_name_H-M   'P 1'
#
loop_
_entity.id
_entity.type
_entity.pdbx_description
1 polymer ?
#
loop_
_entity_poly.entity_id
_entity_poly.type
_entity_poly.pdbx_seq_one_letter_code
_entity_poly.pdbx_strand_id
1 'polypeptide(L)'
;MQKSAIRRERRANRRTLRTELRRRTAANRLASSCHRRPRSLATVAVAAGVAKDTVTGVANGLRSVAKRIGLAPAEQARTKRTVAGGRGRKTRSVAHWTLAQITRLVAAYKPRKAEYIAAVSLIAAFAGGAA
;
A
#
# COMPACT_ATOMS: atom_id res chain seq x y z
N MET A 1 5.00 -46.97 8.97
CA MET A 1 5.71 -45.68 8.76
C MET A 1 5.07 -44.75 7.72
N GLN A 2 4.44 -45.22 6.63
CA GLN A 2 3.83 -44.33 5.62
C GLN A 2 2.69 -43.43 6.14
N LYS A 3 1.81 -43.95 7.02
CA LYS A 3 0.67 -43.18 7.56
C LYS A 3 1.09 -41.92 8.36
N SER A 4 2.23 -41.96 9.06
CA SER A 4 2.74 -40.80 9.81
C SER A 4 3.37 -39.74 8.91
N ALA A 5 4.06 -40.16 7.84
CA ALA A 5 4.59 -39.26 6.82
C ALA A 5 3.48 -38.49 6.11
N ILE A 6 2.42 -39.18 5.67
CA ILE A 6 1.24 -38.57 5.03
C ILE A 6 0.56 -37.57 5.96
N ARG A 7 0.43 -37.87 7.26
CA ARG A 7 -0.13 -36.93 8.26
C ARG A 7 0.72 -35.68 8.43
N ARG A 8 2.05 -35.82 8.44
CA ARG A 8 3.00 -34.69 8.56
C ARG A 8 2.91 -33.77 7.35
N GLU A 9 2.86 -34.34 6.15
CA GLU A 9 2.72 -33.60 4.90
C GLU A 9 1.38 -32.84 4.83
N ARG A 10 0.26 -33.50 5.14
CA ARG A 10 -1.05 -32.85 5.21
C ARG A 10 -1.08 -31.68 6.20
N ARG A 11 -0.38 -31.80 7.34
CA ARG A 11 -0.27 -30.72 8.34
C ARG A 11 0.57 -29.56 7.82
N ALA A 12 1.68 -29.84 7.12
CA ALA A 12 2.50 -28.82 6.48
C ALA A 12 1.72 -28.07 5.40
N ASN A 13 1.06 -28.79 4.48
CA ASN A 13 0.24 -28.22 3.42
C ASN A 13 -0.89 -27.35 3.99
N ARG A 14 -1.60 -27.83 5.02
CA ARG A 14 -2.64 -27.04 5.70
C ARG A 14 -2.09 -25.76 6.33
N ARG A 15 -0.87 -25.77 6.86
CA ARG A 15 -0.21 -24.57 7.40
C ARG A 15 0.10 -23.58 6.29
N THR A 16 0.71 -24.04 5.19
CA THR A 16 1.03 -23.21 4.02
C THR A 16 -0.22 -22.55 3.44
N LEU A 17 -1.26 -23.34 3.18
CA LEU A 17 -2.53 -22.84 2.62
C LEU A 17 -3.21 -21.82 3.54
N ARG A 18 -3.19 -22.04 4.87
CA ARG A 18 -3.74 -21.08 5.84
C ARG A 18 -2.95 -19.78 5.88
N THR A 19 -1.62 -19.85 5.81
CA THR A 19 -0.76 -18.66 5.73
C THR A 19 -1.04 -17.88 4.46
N GLU A 20 -1.18 -18.57 3.33
CA GLU A 20 -1.49 -17.93 2.06
C GLU A 20 -2.89 -17.28 2.05
N LEU A 21 -3.91 -17.99 2.56
CA LEU A 21 -5.25 -17.45 2.68
C LEU A 21 -5.27 -16.18 3.52
N ARG A 22 -4.60 -16.19 4.69
CA ARG A 22 -4.49 -15.01 5.56
C ARG A 22 -3.82 -13.84 4.84
N ARG A 23 -2.75 -14.10 4.06
CA ARG A 23 -2.06 -13.08 3.25
C ARG A 23 -3.01 -12.47 2.22
N ARG A 24 -3.73 -13.30 1.45
CA ARG A 24 -4.70 -12.86 0.43
C ARG A 24 -5.84 -12.05 1.05
N THR A 25 -6.44 -12.55 2.14
CA THR A 25 -7.52 -11.85 2.86
C THR A 25 -7.05 -10.50 3.40
N ALA A 26 -5.83 -10.42 3.93
CA ALA A 26 -5.26 -9.15 4.42
C ALA A 26 -5.06 -8.14 3.28
N ALA A 27 -4.52 -8.60 2.14
CA ALA A 27 -4.35 -7.77 0.94
C ALA A 27 -5.70 -7.24 0.43
N ASN A 28 -6.71 -8.11 0.29
CA ASN A 28 -8.05 -7.71 -0.15
C ASN A 28 -8.69 -6.70 0.81
N ARG A 29 -8.60 -6.93 2.12
CA ARG A 29 -9.10 -5.97 3.13
C ARG A 29 -8.42 -4.61 3.03
N LEU A 30 -7.11 -4.60 2.75
CA LEU A 30 -6.35 -3.37 2.58
C LEU A 30 -6.80 -2.62 1.32
N ALA A 31 -6.90 -3.31 0.18
CA ALA A 31 -7.38 -2.76 -1.07
C ALA A 31 -8.80 -2.19 -0.92
N SER A 32 -9.76 -3.00 -0.45
CA SER A 32 -11.14 -2.56 -0.20
C SER A 32 -11.21 -1.42 0.82
N SER A 33 -10.26 -1.31 1.74
CA SER A 33 -10.20 -0.15 2.65
C SER A 33 -9.71 1.12 1.96
N CYS A 34 -8.88 1.04 0.92
CA CYS A 34 -8.40 2.21 0.17
C CYS A 34 -9.48 2.72 -0.80
N HIS A 35 -10.28 1.82 -1.38
CA HIS A 35 -11.42 2.21 -2.23
C HIS A 35 -12.54 2.89 -1.43
N ARG A 36 -12.81 2.44 -0.19
CA ARG A 36 -13.93 2.97 0.61
C ARG A 36 -13.69 4.31 1.28
N ARG A 37 -12.43 4.70 1.53
CA ARG A 37 -12.13 5.92 2.30
C ARG A 37 -10.72 6.45 2.02
N PRO A 38 -10.48 7.75 2.28
CA PRO A 38 -9.16 8.34 2.15
C PRO A 38 -8.09 7.58 2.96
N ARG A 39 -6.92 7.40 2.35
CA ARG A 39 -5.76 6.71 2.96
C ARG A 39 -4.46 7.43 2.71
N SER A 40 -3.46 7.13 3.53
CA SER A 40 -2.13 7.67 3.32
C SER A 40 -1.53 7.16 2.00
N LEU A 41 -0.71 7.98 1.35
CA LEU A 41 -0.03 7.61 0.09
C LEU A 41 0.79 6.32 0.22
N ALA A 42 1.43 6.12 1.37
CA ALA A 42 2.19 4.90 1.63
C ALA A 42 1.27 3.66 1.73
N THR A 43 0.09 3.80 2.36
CA THR A 43 -0.90 2.72 2.43
C THR A 43 -1.40 2.33 1.06
N VAL A 44 -1.69 3.32 0.20
CA VAL A 44 -2.15 3.06 -1.17
C VAL A 44 -1.03 2.43 -2.00
N ALA A 45 0.21 2.90 -1.91
CA ALA A 45 1.34 2.28 -2.59
C ALA A 45 1.55 0.81 -2.19
N VAL A 46 1.44 0.49 -0.89
CA VAL A 46 1.49 -0.91 -0.42
C VAL A 46 0.32 -1.73 -0.97
N ALA A 47 -0.88 -1.17 -0.99
CA ALA A 47 -2.06 -1.84 -1.54
C ALA A 47 -1.95 -2.09 -3.05
N ALA A 48 -1.31 -1.17 -3.78
CA ALA A 48 -1.01 -1.28 -5.21
C ALA A 48 0.13 -2.26 -5.53
N GLY A 49 0.78 -2.85 -4.52
CA GLY A 49 1.85 -3.83 -4.71
C GLY A 49 3.24 -3.22 -4.91
N VAL A 50 3.45 -1.95 -4.57
CA VAL A 50 4.78 -1.32 -4.64
C VAL A 50 5.73 -1.99 -3.64
N ALA A 51 6.97 -2.26 -4.08
CA ALA A 51 8.01 -2.85 -3.25
C ALA A 51 8.29 -1.99 -1.99
N LYS A 52 8.46 -2.67 -0.85
CA LYS A 52 8.54 -2.02 0.48
C LYS A 52 9.60 -0.91 0.55
N ASP A 53 10.75 -1.14 -0.08
CA ASP A 53 11.88 -0.22 -0.05
C ASP A 53 11.62 1.05 -0.90
N THR A 54 10.73 0.95 -1.88
CA THR A 54 10.35 2.05 -2.78
C THR A 54 9.19 2.88 -2.25
N VAL A 55 8.33 2.31 -1.37
CA VAL A 55 7.10 2.96 -0.87
C VAL A 55 7.38 4.33 -0.27
N THR A 56 8.43 4.47 0.55
CA THR A 56 8.74 5.74 1.21
C THR A 56 9.16 6.80 0.19
N GLY A 57 10.01 6.43 -0.78
CA GLY A 57 10.49 7.33 -1.83
C GLY A 57 9.35 7.83 -2.71
N VAL A 58 8.51 6.92 -3.22
CA VAL A 58 7.39 7.31 -4.08
C VAL A 58 6.35 8.16 -3.33
N ALA A 59 6.06 7.83 -2.06
CA ALA A 59 5.13 8.62 -1.25
C ALA A 59 5.65 10.03 -0.97
N ASN A 60 6.96 10.20 -0.75
CA ASN A 60 7.58 11.52 -0.60
C ASN A 60 7.49 12.32 -1.90
N GLY A 61 7.80 11.70 -3.05
CA GLY A 61 7.67 12.33 -4.37
C GLY A 61 6.25 12.84 -4.62
N LEU A 62 5.24 12.01 -4.35
CA LEU A 62 3.83 12.40 -4.50
C LEU A 62 3.42 13.53 -3.53
N ARG A 63 3.94 13.58 -2.30
CA ARG A 63 3.71 14.73 -1.40
C ARG A 63 4.32 16.02 -1.93
N SER A 64 5.52 15.95 -2.51
CA SER A 64 6.15 17.10 -3.16
C SER A 64 5.34 17.57 -4.37
N VAL A 65 4.82 16.63 -5.17
CA VAL A 65 3.90 16.95 -6.27
C VAL A 65 2.63 17.61 -5.76
N ALA A 66 2.02 17.09 -4.69
CA ALA A 66 0.81 17.67 -4.09
C ALA A 66 1.02 19.13 -3.70
N LYS A 67 2.15 19.43 -3.03
CA LYS A 67 2.53 20.81 -2.70
C LYS A 67 2.69 21.66 -3.96
N ARG A 68 3.40 21.15 -4.97
CA ARG A 68 3.65 21.87 -6.22
C ARG A 68 2.37 22.23 -6.98
N ILE A 69 1.38 21.34 -6.98
CA ILE A 69 0.09 21.56 -7.68
C ILE A 69 -1.00 22.17 -6.77
N GLY A 70 -0.67 22.54 -5.52
CA GLY A 70 -1.61 23.12 -4.58
C GLY A 70 -2.75 22.19 -4.13
N LEU A 71 -2.58 20.87 -4.22
CA LEU A 71 -3.64 19.92 -3.85
C LEU A 71 -3.62 19.65 -2.34
N ALA A 72 -4.68 20.05 -1.65
CA ALA A 72 -4.85 19.75 -0.23
C ALA A 72 -5.30 18.29 -0.01
N PRO A 73 -4.85 17.63 1.08
CA PRO A 73 -5.32 16.29 1.43
C PRO A 73 -6.80 16.32 1.85
N ALA A 74 -7.51 15.23 1.61
CA ALA A 74 -8.91 15.09 2.00
C ALA A 74 -9.10 15.07 3.53
N GLU A 75 -8.20 14.40 4.25
CA GLU A 75 -8.27 14.32 5.71
C GLU A 75 -6.86 14.34 6.32
N GLN A 76 -6.79 14.63 7.62
CA GLN A 76 -5.59 14.42 8.42
C GLN A 76 -5.90 13.47 9.57
N ALA A 77 -5.00 12.51 9.79
CA ALA A 77 -5.09 11.57 10.90
C ALA A 77 -3.80 11.60 11.71
N ARG A 78 -3.86 11.07 12.94
CA ARG A 78 -2.68 10.87 13.79
C ARG A 78 -2.32 9.39 13.82
N THR A 79 -1.05 9.06 13.69
CA THR A 79 -0.57 7.68 13.76
C THR A 79 0.75 7.56 14.49
N LYS A 80 0.94 6.41 15.14
CA LYS A 80 2.25 5.93 15.57
C LYS A 80 2.81 4.87 14.63
N ARG A 81 2.07 4.42 13.61
CA ARG A 81 2.55 3.36 12.72
C ARG A 81 3.59 3.87 11.74
N THR A 82 4.62 3.05 11.48
CA THR A 82 5.61 3.31 10.44
C THR A 82 5.27 2.55 9.17
N VAL A 83 5.79 3.04 8.03
CA VAL A 83 5.67 2.34 6.73
C VAL A 83 6.30 0.95 6.80
N ALA A 84 7.34 0.77 7.63
CA ALA A 84 8.02 -0.51 7.80
C ALA A 84 7.23 -1.56 8.61
N GLY A 85 6.08 -1.20 9.19
CA GLY A 85 5.21 -2.09 9.97
C GLY A 85 5.36 -1.97 11.50
N GLY A 86 6.21 -1.08 11.99
CA GLY A 86 6.46 -0.86 13.43
C GLY A 86 5.62 0.25 14.05
N ARG A 87 5.91 0.55 15.33
CA ARG A 87 5.38 1.72 16.04
C ARG A 87 6.52 2.69 16.36
N GLY A 88 6.35 3.97 16.00
CA GLY A 88 7.23 5.05 16.41
C GLY A 88 6.94 5.50 17.85
N ARG A 89 7.96 6.08 18.48
CA ARG A 89 7.88 6.64 19.85
C ARG A 89 6.93 7.83 19.95
N LYS A 90 6.85 8.66 18.90
CA LYS A 90 6.02 9.87 18.83
C LYS A 90 4.85 9.68 17.86
N THR A 91 3.71 10.25 18.21
CA THR A 91 2.56 10.38 17.30
C THR A 91 2.87 11.41 16.21
N ARG A 92 2.54 11.09 14.95
CA ARG A 92 2.75 11.98 13.80
C ARG A 92 1.42 12.21 13.08
N SER A 93 1.25 13.40 12.53
CA SER A 93 0.15 13.68 11.60
C SER A 93 0.43 13.07 10.23
N VAL A 94 -0.59 12.49 9.61
CA VAL A 94 -0.53 11.86 8.30
C VAL A 94 -1.71 12.33 7.48
N ALA A 95 -1.40 12.84 6.29
CA ALA A 95 -2.36 13.23 5.29
C ALA A 95 -2.98 11.98 4.61
N HIS A 96 -4.30 11.97 4.49
CA HIS A 96 -5.06 11.00 3.74
C HIS A 96 -5.59 11.61 2.44
N TRP A 97 -5.60 10.78 1.40
CA TRP A 97 -5.94 11.17 0.05
C TRP A 97 -6.99 10.22 -0.50
N THR A 98 -7.96 10.74 -1.24
CA THR A 98 -8.89 9.92 -2.03
C THR A 98 -8.16 9.32 -3.24
N LEU A 99 -8.70 8.25 -3.81
CA LEU A 99 -8.14 7.68 -5.04
C LEU A 99 -8.20 8.68 -6.20
N ALA A 100 -9.25 9.49 -6.31
CA ALA A 100 -9.34 10.56 -7.30
C ALA A 100 -8.20 11.60 -7.15
N GLN A 101 -7.89 12.02 -5.92
CA GLN A 101 -6.74 12.90 -5.66
C GLN A 101 -5.42 12.22 -6.05
N ILE A 102 -5.27 10.93 -5.73
CA ILE A 102 -4.07 10.16 -6.08
C ILE A 102 -3.89 10.05 -7.59
N THR A 103 -4.96 9.82 -8.36
CA THR A 103 -4.92 9.84 -9.83
C THR A 103 -4.38 11.17 -10.35
N ARG A 104 -4.83 12.30 -9.79
CA ARG A 104 -4.30 13.64 -10.16
C ARG A 104 -2.82 13.80 -9.81
N LEU A 105 -2.40 13.33 -8.63
CA LEU A 105 -1.00 13.37 -8.21
C LEU A 105 -0.10 12.54 -9.11
N VAL A 106 -0.55 11.33 -9.46
CA VAL A 106 0.18 10.41 -10.35
C VAL A 106 0.31 11.01 -11.75
N ALA A 107 -0.76 11.56 -12.32
CA ALA A 107 -0.71 12.21 -13.64
C ALA A 107 0.31 13.37 -13.69
N ALA A 108 0.49 14.10 -12.58
CA ALA A 108 1.44 15.19 -12.48
C ALA A 108 2.88 14.74 -12.14
N TYR A 109 3.07 13.50 -11.69
CA TYR A 109 4.38 13.02 -11.23
C TYR A 109 5.18 12.41 -12.39
N LYS A 110 6.34 13.01 -12.70
CA LYS A 110 7.25 12.58 -13.77
C LYS A 110 8.58 12.08 -13.19
N PRO A 111 8.64 10.90 -12.53
CA PRO A 111 9.90 10.36 -12.02
C PRO A 111 10.82 9.94 -13.17
N ARG A 112 12.14 10.05 -12.95
CA ARG A 112 13.17 9.60 -13.91
C ARG A 112 13.71 8.21 -13.58
N LYS A 113 13.70 7.81 -12.30
CA LYS A 113 14.24 6.52 -11.86
C LYS A 113 13.24 5.40 -12.14
N ALA A 114 13.72 4.31 -12.74
CA ALA A 114 12.88 3.19 -13.19
C ALA A 114 11.98 2.62 -12.08
N GLU A 115 12.49 2.43 -10.86
CA GLU A 115 11.71 1.92 -9.73
C GLU A 115 10.51 2.80 -9.38
N TYR A 116 10.64 4.13 -9.53
CA TYR A 116 9.56 5.07 -9.27
C TYR A 116 8.58 5.16 -10.43
N ILE A 117 9.05 4.99 -11.67
CA ILE A 117 8.16 4.87 -12.84
C ILE A 117 7.26 3.64 -12.66
N ALA A 118 7.85 2.48 -12.37
CA ALA A 118 7.10 1.25 -12.11
C ALA A 118 6.12 1.40 -10.94
N ALA A 119 6.55 2.02 -9.83
CA ALA A 119 5.69 2.27 -8.70
C ALA A 119 4.50 3.18 -9.06
N VAL A 120 4.72 4.22 -9.86
CA VAL A 120 3.66 5.13 -10.31
C VAL A 120 2.66 4.41 -11.22
N SER A 121 3.13 3.55 -12.13
CA SER A 121 2.25 2.73 -12.96
C SER A 121 1.36 1.79 -12.14
N LEU A 122 1.92 1.14 -11.12
CA LEU A 122 1.15 0.30 -10.19
C LEU A 122 0.09 1.12 -9.43
N ILE A 123 0.47 2.28 -8.90
CA ILE A 123 -0.45 3.17 -8.18
C ILE A 123 -1.55 3.70 -9.11
N ALA A 124 -1.21 4.05 -10.36
CA ALA A 124 -2.16 4.50 -11.37
C ALA A 124 -3.20 3.42 -11.67
N ALA A 125 -2.76 2.18 -11.92
CA ALA A 125 -3.64 1.05 -12.18
C ALA A 125 -4.57 0.78 -10.99
N PHE A 126 -4.02 0.82 -9.77
CA PHE A 126 -4.79 0.63 -8.55
C PHE A 126 -5.84 1.74 -8.31
N ALA A 127 -5.48 3.00 -8.53
CA ALA A 127 -6.36 4.14 -8.31
C ALA A 127 -7.42 4.29 -9.42
N GLY A 128 -7.07 3.94 -10.67
CA GLY A 128 -7.96 4.02 -11.84
C GLY A 128 -8.99 2.90 -11.92
N GLY A 129 -8.72 1.72 -11.32
CA GLY A 129 -9.66 0.60 -11.25
C GLY A 129 -10.77 0.75 -10.19
N ALA A 130 -10.94 1.94 -9.60
CA ALA A 130 -11.92 2.24 -8.56
C ALA A 130 -13.23 2.85 -9.10
N ALA A 131 -13.47 2.77 -10.41
CA ALA A 131 -14.68 3.26 -11.07
C ALA A 131 -15.86 2.29 -10.86
#